data_AF-A0A9D7I9E5-F1
#
_entry.id   AF-A0A9D7I9E5-F1
#
_cell.length_a   1.000
_cell.length_b   1.000
_cell.length_c   1.000
_cell.angle_alpha   90.00
_cell.angle_beta   90.00
_cell.angle_gamma   90.00
#
_symmetry.space_group_name_H-M   'P 1'
#
loop_
_entity.id
_entity.type
_entity.pdbx_description
1 polymer ?
#
loop_
_entity_poly.entity_id
_entity_poly.type
_entity_poly.pdbx_seq_one_letter_code
_entity_poly.pdbx_strand_id
1 'polypeptide(L)' 'MEAVKEGKKVKWSIDALHSEIGFKVNHLVFANVRGMFREFDARISPIGKDNSAPRIDLWINAASVYTGDIKRDPPI' A
#
# COMPACT_ATOMS: atom_id res chain seq x y z
N MET A 1 -40.83 3.98 -11.19
CA MET A 1 -39.62 4.71 -10.79
C MET A 1 -39.00 3.93 -9.65
N GLU A 2 -38.03 3.07 -9.94
CA GLU A 2 -37.41 2.22 -8.92
C GLU A 2 -36.37 3.06 -8.15
N ALA A 3 -36.52 3.14 -6.84
CA ALA A 3 -35.65 3.90 -5.96
C ALA A 3 -34.20 3.41 -6.10
N VAL A 4 -33.29 4.31 -6.47
CA VAL A 4 -31.85 4.05 -6.41
C VAL A 4 -31.49 3.85 -4.93
N LYS A 5 -31.47 2.60 -4.47
CA LYS A 5 -30.91 2.22 -3.17
C LYS A 5 -29.48 2.76 -3.10
N GLU A 6 -29.28 3.76 -2.25
CA GLU A 6 -28.00 4.37 -1.93
C GLU A 6 -27.12 3.31 -1.25
N GLY A 7 -26.17 2.76 -2.01
CA GLY A 7 -25.20 1.83 -1.46
C GLY A 7 -24.26 2.58 -0.51
N LYS A 8 -24.22 2.16 0.76
CA LYS A 8 -23.38 2.75 1.80
C LYS A 8 -21.91 2.80 1.34
N LYS A 9 -21.40 3.99 1.02
CA LYS A 9 -20.00 4.21 0.64
C LYS A 9 -19.12 4.15 1.88
N VAL A 10 -18.63 2.95 2.22
CA VAL A 10 -17.69 2.76 3.33
C VAL A 10 -16.29 3.11 2.82
N LYS A 11 -15.60 4.05 3.48
CA LYS A 11 -14.17 4.29 3.26
C LYS A 11 -13.39 3.43 4.23
N TRP A 12 -12.40 2.70 3.74
CA TRP A 12 -11.48 1.93 4.57
C TRP A 12 -10.14 2.65 4.61
N SER A 13 -9.60 2.82 5.82
CA SER A 13 -8.22 3.26 6.03
C SER A 13 -7.39 2.04 6.38
N ILE A 14 -6.17 1.96 5.84
CA ILE A 14 -5.27 0.87 6.17
C ILE A 14 -4.63 1.11 7.55
N ASP A 15 -4.58 0.06 8.36
CA ASP A 15 -3.84 0.05 9.60
C ASP A 15 -2.37 -0.25 9.33
N ALA A 16 -1.50 0.70 9.62
CA ALA A 16 -0.06 0.61 9.38
C ALA A 16 0.63 -0.46 10.25
N LEU A 17 0.07 -0.84 11.41
CA LEU A 17 0.70 -1.82 12.31
C LEU A 17 0.53 -3.27 11.83
N HIS A 18 -0.47 -3.54 11.00
CA HIS A 18 -0.80 -4.88 10.50
C HIS A 18 -0.66 -5.00 8.99
N SER A 19 -0.08 -4.00 8.34
CA SER A 19 0.11 -3.94 6.90
C SER A 19 1.58 -3.70 6.58
N GLU A 20 2.04 -4.20 5.44
CA GLU A 20 3.43 -4.00 4.99
C GLU A 20 3.43 -3.71 3.49
N ILE A 21 4.24 -2.74 3.06
CA ILE A 21 4.56 -2.53 1.65
C ILE A 21 5.95 -3.09 1.38
N GLY A 22 5.98 -4.37 1.06
CA GLY A 22 7.19 -5.11 0.75
C GLY A 22 7.56 -5.05 -0.74
N PHE A 23 8.86 -5.09 -1.03
CA PHE A 23 9.39 -5.28 -2.37
C PHE A 23 10.50 -6.32 -2.39
N LYS A 24 10.76 -6.87 -3.57
CA LYS A 24 11.83 -7.83 -3.81
C LYS A 24 12.49 -7.52 -5.14
N VAL A 25 13.81 -7.33 -5.12
CA VAL A 25 14.62 -7.07 -6.31
C VAL A 25 15.68 -8.15 -6.45
N ASN A 26 15.83 -8.66 -7.66
CA ASN A 26 16.86 -9.64 -7.98
C ASN A 26 18.24 -8.96 -7.98
N HIS A 27 19.19 -9.53 -7.26
CA HIS A 27 20.59 -9.12 -7.23
C HIS A 27 21.44 -10.22 -7.85
N LEU A 28 21.96 -9.96 -9.05
CA LEU A 28 22.79 -10.88 -9.85
C LEU A 28 22.15 -12.26 -10.11
N VAL A 29 20.80 -12.34 -10.19
CA VAL A 29 20.03 -13.56 -10.54
C VAL A 29 20.01 -14.67 -9.47
N PHE A 30 21.00 -14.74 -8.58
CA PHE A 30 21.06 -15.74 -7.51
C PHE A 30 20.64 -15.20 -6.13
N ALA A 31 20.80 -13.90 -5.89
CA ALA A 31 20.43 -13.28 -4.62
C ALA A 31 19.17 -12.43 -4.78
N ASN A 32 18.43 -12.26 -3.69
CA ASN A 32 17.24 -11.43 -3.66
C ASN A 32 17.37 -10.43 -2.51
N VAL A 33 17.30 -9.15 -2.85
CA VAL A 33 17.19 -8.09 -1.85
C VAL A 33 15.70 -7.92 -1.56
N ARG A 34 15.32 -8.18 -0.32
CA ARG A 34 13.98 -7.86 0.20
C ARG A 34 14.06 -6.54 0.93
N GLY A 35 13.03 -5.72 0.79
CA GLY A 35 12.88 -4.52 1.58
C GLY A 35 11.42 -4.17 1.77
N MET A 36 11.18 -3.17 2.60
CA MET A 36 9.86 -2.65 2.91
C MET A 36 9.93 -1.13 3.08
N PHE A 37 8.78 -0.47 2.95
CA PHE A 37 8.61 0.92 3.39
C PHE A 37 7.87 0.92 4.73
N ARG A 38 8.47 1.55 5.75
CA ARG A 38 7.90 1.58 7.11
C ARG A 38 6.84 2.66 7.30
N GLU A 39 6.89 3.72 6.48
CA GLU A 39 5.94 4.83 6.56
C GLU A 39 5.11 4.89 5.28
N PHE A 40 3.82 4.61 5.44
CA PHE A 40 2.85 4.67 4.37
C PHE A 40 1.45 4.97 4.93
N ASP A 41 0.58 5.49 4.08
CA ASP A 41 -0.86 5.65 4.34
C ASP A 41 -1.62 5.21 3.10
N ALA A 42 -2.77 4.57 3.29
CA ALA A 42 -3.62 4.16 2.18
C ALA A 42 -5.10 4.25 2.52
N ARG A 43 -5.89 4.67 1.53
CA ARG A 43 -7.34 4.80 1.62
C ARG A 43 -8.00 4.09 0.46
N ILE A 44 -8.99 3.27 0.77
CA ILE A 44 -9.77 2.52 -0.20
C ILE A 44 -11.18 3.08 -0.20
N SER A 45 -11.64 3.54 -1.36
CA SER A 45 -12.99 4.05 -1.58
C SER A 45 -13.71 3.24 -2.66
N PRO A 46 -14.91 2.70 -2.39
CA PRO A 46 -15.67 1.98 -3.39
C PRO A 46 -16.14 2.93 -4.50
N ILE A 47 -16.03 2.49 -5.76
CA ILE A 47 -16.56 3.21 -6.91
C ILE A 47 -17.95 2.66 -7.21
N GLY A 48 -19.00 3.38 -6.82
CA GLY A 48 -20.36 3.10 -7.28
C GLY A 48 -20.93 1.72 -6.92
N LYS A 49 -22.02 1.36 -7.59
CA LYS A 49 -22.84 0.15 -7.34
C LYS A 49 -22.50 -1.02 -8.27
N ASP A 50 -21.66 -0.77 -9.26
CA ASP A 50 -21.25 -1.75 -10.26
C ASP A 50 -19.87 -2.29 -9.88
N ASN A 51 -19.60 -3.55 -10.22
CA ASN A 51 -18.40 -4.37 -9.95
C ASN A 51 -17.06 -3.78 -10.45
N SER A 52 -16.88 -2.48 -10.30
CA SER A 52 -15.74 -1.69 -10.70
C SER A 52 -14.70 -1.72 -9.58
N ALA A 53 -13.43 -1.71 -9.98
CA ALA A 53 -12.33 -1.74 -9.02
C ALA A 53 -12.45 -0.54 -8.05
N PRO A 54 -12.26 -0.73 -6.74
CA PRO A 54 -12.27 0.36 -5.80
C PRO A 54 -11.12 1.33 -6.11
N ARG A 55 -11.33 2.62 -5.82
CA ARG A 55 -10.27 3.62 -5.88
C ARG A 55 -9.37 3.42 -4.68
N ILE A 56 -8.06 3.30 -4.94
CA ILE A 56 -7.03 3.19 -3.91
C ILE A 56 -6.13 4.42 -4.02
N ASP A 57 -6.08 5.21 -2.96
CA ASP A 57 -5.11 6.30 -2.81
C ASP A 57 -4.01 5.80 -1.87
N LEU A 58 -2.77 5.74 -2.35
CA LEU A 58 -1.61 5.24 -1.62
C LEU A 58 -0.54 6.33 -1.56
N TRP A 59 -0.02 6.58 -0.36
CA TRP A 59 1.14 7.42 -0.11
C TRP A 59 2.22 6.61 0.60
N ILE A 60 3.47 6.80 0.19
CA ILE A 60 4.64 6.11 0.75
C ILE A 60 5.75 7.15 0.93
N ASN A 61 6.38 7.16 2.10
CA ASN A 61 7.63 7.91 2.28
C ASN A 61 8.80 7.07 1.75
N ALA A 62 9.40 7.51 0.64
CA ALA A 62 10.56 6.83 0.04
C ALA A 62 11.78 6.77 0.98
N ALA A 63 11.94 7.74 1.89
CA ALA A 63 13.02 7.75 2.87
C ALA A 63 12.86 6.67 3.96
N SER A 64 11.66 6.09 4.11
CA SER A 64 11.39 5.02 5.08
C SER A 64 11.77 3.62 4.59
N VAL A 65 12.51 3.54 3.48
CA VAL A 65 12.97 2.26 2.92
C VAL A 65 13.86 1.53 3.92
N TYR A 66 13.58 0.25 4.13
CA TYR A 66 14.32 -0.62 5.01
C TYR A 66 14.58 -1.95 4.31
N THR A 67 15.84 -2.32 4.21
CA THR A 67 16.29 -3.56 3.56
C THR A 67 17.11 -4.45 4.49
N GLY A 68 17.27 -4.04 5.75
CA GLY A 68 18.01 -4.78 6.77
C GLY A 68 19.53 -4.60 6.68
N ASP A 69 20.01 -3.69 5.84
CA ASP A 69 21.44 -3.39 5.68
C ASP A 69 21.67 -1.88 5.83
N ILE A 70 22.32 -1.49 6.93
CA ILE A 70 22.58 -0.09 7.28
C ILE A 70 23.42 0.67 6.24
N LYS A 71 24.19 -0.02 5.40
CA LYS A 71 24.98 0.63 4.34
C LYS A 71 24.14 0.98 3.12
N ARG A 72 23.00 0.31 2.93
CA ARG A 72 22.07 0.53 1.81
C ARG A 72 20.88 1.37 2.23
N ASP A 73 20.44 1.20 3.47
CA ASP A 73 19.32 1.94 4.03
C ASP A 73 19.74 3.41 4.29
N PRO A 74 18.82 4.36 4.08
CA PRO A 74 19.08 5.76 4.40
C PRO A 74 19.38 5.93 5.90
N PRO A 75 20.12 6.99 6.27
CA PRO A 75 20.32 7.34 7.67
C PRO A 75 18.98 7.58 8.37
N ILE A 76 18.88 7.12 9.62
CA ILE A 76 17.73 7.34 10.52
C ILE A 76 17.57 8.82 10.81
#